data_AF-A0A0G3G3R3-F1
#
_entry.id   AF-A0A0G3G3R3-F1
#
_cell.length_a   1.000
_cell.length_b   1.000
_cell.length_c   1.000
_cell.angle_alpha   90.00
_cell.angle_beta   90.00
_cell.angle_gamma   90.00
#
_symmetry.space_group_name_H-M   'P 1'
#
loop_
_entity.id
_entity.type
_entity.pdbx_description
1 polymer ?
#
loop_
_entity_poly.entity_id
_entity_poly.type
_entity_poly.pdbx_seq_one_letter_code
_entity_poly.pdbx_strand_id
1 'polypeptide(L)' 'MFIETTEQNHRQTVYIRADRVSGMKVWPIPHSDETRTEVFLAGGPETVMVADSAEALMQRIREELDLRR' A
#
# COMPACT_ATOMS: atom_id res chain seq x y z
N MET A 1 8.42 -11.02 3.31
CA MET A 1 7.00 -10.64 3.43
C MET A 1 6.88 -9.16 3.72
N PHE A 2 7.45 -8.37 2.83
CA PHE A 2 7.34 -6.91 2.87
C PHE A 2 7.21 -6.43 1.43
N ILE A 3 6.41 -5.40 1.24
CA ILE A 3 6.21 -4.70 -0.03
C ILE A 3 6.88 -3.37 0.11
N GLU A 4 7.87 -3.12 -0.73
CA GLU A 4 8.54 -1.84 -0.81
C GLU A 4 7.71 -0.86 -1.64
N THR A 5 7.29 0.25 -1.07
CA THR A 5 6.55 1.28 -1.80
C THR A 5 7.02 2.66 -1.34
N THR A 6 6.47 3.72 -1.91
CA THR A 6 6.84 5.08 -1.56
C THR A 6 5.69 5.76 -0.85
N GLU A 7 6.00 6.46 0.25
CA GLU A 7 5.03 7.34 0.89
C GLU A 7 4.52 8.39 -0.12
N GLN A 8 3.26 8.79 0.03
CA GLN A 8 2.57 9.77 -0.82
C GLN A 8 3.37 11.04 -1.17
N ASN A 9 4.24 11.50 -0.28
CA ASN A 9 5.05 12.71 -0.52
C ASN A 9 6.34 12.44 -1.30
N HIS A 10 6.52 11.22 -1.82
CA HIS A 10 7.69 10.75 -2.58
C HIS A 10 9.04 10.99 -1.89
N ARG A 11 9.04 11.12 -0.57
CA ARG A 11 10.24 11.46 0.23
C ARG A 11 10.87 10.26 0.90
N GLN A 12 10.11 9.19 1.12
CA GLN A 12 10.55 8.05 1.91
C GLN A 12 10.03 6.74 1.31
N THR A 13 10.93 5.77 1.18
CA THR A 13 10.58 4.37 0.94
C THR A 13 9.99 3.79 2.21
N VAL A 14 8.84 3.14 2.09
CA VAL A 14 8.15 2.45 3.18
C VAL A 14 8.03 0.96 2.87
N TYR A 15 8.18 0.13 3.89
CA TYR A 15 8.09 -1.32 3.77
C TYR A 15 6.84 -1.82 4.50
N ILE A 16 5.88 -2.31 3.75
CA ILE A 16 4.58 -2.77 4.28
C ILE A 16 4.59 -4.28 4.40
N ARG A 17 4.30 -4.80 5.59
CA ARG A 17 4.11 -6.25 5.77
C ARG A 17 2.85 -6.73 5.07
N ALA A 18 3.00 -7.58 4.05
CA ALA A 18 1.89 -8.05 3.22
C ALA A 18 0.80 -8.77 4.03
N ASP A 19 1.18 -9.60 5.01
CA ASP A 19 0.25 -10.33 5.91
C ASP A 19 -0.49 -9.43 6.90
N ARG A 20 -0.03 -8.20 7.08
CA ARG A 20 -0.64 -7.24 7.99
C ARG A 20 -1.61 -6.30 7.27
N VAL A 21 -1.68 -6.31 5.94
CA VAL A 21 -2.64 -5.47 5.22
C VAL A 21 -4.06 -6.00 5.45
N SER A 22 -4.89 -5.21 6.14
CA SER A 22 -6.30 -5.55 6.43
C SER A 22 -7.28 -4.91 5.47
N GLY A 23 -6.87 -3.85 4.78
CA GLY A 23 -7.70 -3.15 3.82
C GLY A 23 -6.94 -2.03 3.11
N MET A 24 -7.56 -1.50 2.06
CA MET A 24 -7.06 -0.36 1.31
C MET A 24 -8.20 0.56 0.91
N LYS A 25 -7.92 1.86 0.85
CA LYS A 25 -8.85 2.86 0.35
C LYS A 25 -8.16 3.75 -0.67
N VAL A 26 -8.79 3.91 -1.82
CA VAL A 26 -8.31 4.80 -2.87
C VAL A 26 -8.83 6.21 -2.62
N TRP A 27 -7.91 7.18 -2.65
CA TRP A 27 -8.20 8.60 -2.57
C TRP A 27 -7.88 9.24 -3.91
N PRO A 28 -8.89 9.78 -4.63
CA PRO A 28 -8.64 10.52 -5.85
C PRO A 28 -7.91 11.83 -5.53
N ILE A 29 -6.91 12.19 -6.34
CA ILE A 29 -6.29 13.52 -6.27
C ILE A 29 -7.09 14.45 -7.20
N PRO A 30 -7.62 15.58 -6.71
CA PRO A 30 -8.29 16.55 -7.58
C PRO A 30 -7.37 17.02 -8.71
N HIS A 31 -7.87 17.03 -9.94
CA HIS A 31 -7.15 17.50 -11.12
C HIS A 31 -5.88 16.70 -11.49
N SER A 32 -5.79 15.43 -11.06
CA SER A 32 -4.73 14.51 -11.46
C SER A 32 -5.33 13.12 -11.75
N ASP A 33 -4.72 12.40 -12.70
CA ASP A 33 -5.02 10.98 -12.94
C ASP A 33 -4.33 10.07 -11.89
N GLU A 34 -3.50 10.66 -11.02
CA GLU A 34 -2.86 9.94 -9.92
C GLU A 34 -3.88 9.60 -8.82
N THR A 35 -3.74 8.39 -8.30
CA THR A 35 -4.53 7.92 -7.15
C THR A 35 -3.60 7.67 -5.97
N ARG A 36 -4.05 8.04 -4.77
CA ARG A 36 -3.34 7.73 -3.53
C ARG A 36 -4.01 6.54 -2.89
N THR A 37 -3.24 5.66 -2.28
CA THR A 37 -3.80 4.52 -1.56
C THR A 37 -3.49 4.66 -0.08
N GLU A 38 -4.54 4.64 0.73
CA GLU A 38 -4.42 4.48 2.17
C GLU A 38 -4.42 2.99 2.50
N VAL A 39 -3.40 2.52 3.19
CA VAL A 39 -3.23 1.12 3.59
C VAL A 39 -3.52 0.98 5.08
N PHE A 40 -4.44 0.08 5.39
CA PHE A 40 -4.83 -0.25 6.76
C PHE A 40 -4.06 -1.49 7.22
N LEU A 41 -3.45 -1.40 8.41
CA LEU A 41 -2.61 -2.46 8.96
C LEU A 41 -3.25 -3.09 10.20
N ALA A 42 -3.42 -4.41 10.19
CA ALA A 42 -3.91 -5.18 11.32
C ALA A 42 -2.95 -5.05 12.52
N GLY A 43 -3.44 -4.42 13.60
CA GLY A 43 -2.68 -4.17 14.82
C GLY A 43 -1.77 -2.94 14.76
N GLY A 44 -1.84 -2.15 13.69
CA GLY A 44 -1.19 -0.83 13.60
C GLY A 44 -2.10 0.26 14.20
N PRO A 45 -1.54 1.26 14.90
CA PRO A 45 -2.33 2.38 15.41
C PRO A 45 -2.72 3.39 14.31
N GLU A 46 -2.02 3.38 13.17
CA GLU A 46 -2.15 4.35 12.10
C GLU A 46 -2.20 3.66 10.73
N THR A 47 -2.74 4.38 9.74
CA THR A 47 -2.74 4.01 8.33
C THR A 47 -1.54 4.62 7.61
N VAL A 48 -1.17 4.04 6.47
CA VAL A 48 -0.06 4.55 5.65
C VAL A 48 -0.58 5.02 4.30
N MET A 49 -0.27 6.26 3.94
CA MET A 49 -0.59 6.82 2.63
C MET A 49 0.56 6.55 1.65
N VAL A 50 0.28 5.81 0.59
CA VAL A 50 1.26 5.46 -0.44
C VAL A 50 0.89 6.05 -1.79
N ALA A 51 1.91 6.29 -2.62
CA ALA A 51 1.77 6.79 -3.98
C ALA A 51 1.53 5.68 -5.02
N ASP A 52 1.30 4.45 -4.58
CA ASP A 52 0.93 3.33 -5.44
C ASP A 52 -0.60 3.26 -5.60
N SER A 53 -1.05 2.76 -6.75
CA SER A 53 -2.46 2.40 -6.94
C SER A 53 -2.82 1.15 -6.12
N ALA A 54 -4.05 1.10 -5.62
CA ALA A 54 -4.50 -0.04 -4.81
C ALA A 54 -4.47 -1.35 -5.59
N GLU A 55 -4.68 -1.31 -6.91
CA GLU A 55 -4.61 -2.48 -7.79
C GLU A 55 -3.18 -3.03 -7.88
N ALA A 56 -2.19 -2.18 -8.16
CA ALA A 56 -0.79 -2.58 -8.20
C ALA A 56 -0.33 -3.09 -6.83
N LEU A 57 -0.73 -2.43 -5.73
CA LEU A 57 -0.40 -2.87 -4.38
C LEU A 57 -1.03 -4.25 -4.06
N MET A 58 -2.30 -4.47 -4.43
CA MET A 58 -2.99 -5.74 -4.26
C MET A 58 -2.29 -6.88 -5.00
N GLN A 59 -1.88 -6.65 -6.23
CA GLN A 59 -1.16 -7.67 -7.01
C GLN A 59 0.12 -8.08 -6.29
N ARG A 60 0.92 -7.11 -5.84
CA ARG A 60 2.19 -7.35 -5.13
C ARG A 60 1.98 -8.04 -3.77
N ILE A 61 0.89 -7.72 -3.06
CA ILE A 61 0.49 -8.44 -1.83
C ILE A 61 0.25 -9.92 -2.14
N ARG A 62 -0.51 -10.23 -3.19
CA ARG A 62 -0.79 -11.62 -3.57
C ARG A 62 0.48 -12.37 -3.93
N GLU A 63 1.32 -11.78 -4.77
CA GLU A 63 2.60 -12.37 -5.18
C GLU A 63 3.48 -12.70 -3.96
N GLU A 64 3.63 -11.77 -3.01
CA GLU A 64 4.46 -12.01 -1.81
C GLU A 64 3.87 -13.07 -0.85
N LEU A 65 2.55 -13.20 -0.79
CA LEU A 65 1.88 -14.21 0.03
C LEU A 65 1.91 -15.60 -0.64
N ASP A 66 1.81 -15.66 -1.96
CA ASP A 66 1.81 -16.91 -2.74
C ASP A 66 3.21 -17.51 -2.88
N LEU A 67 4.27 -16.68 -3.00
CA LEU A 67 5.67 -17.13 -3.04
C LEU A 67 6.11 -17.95 -1.81
N ARG A 68 5.27 -18.02 -0.77
CA ARG A 68 5.58 -18.67 0.51
C ARG A 68 4.58 -19.76 0.90
N ARG A 69 3.65 -20.13 0.01
CA ARG A 69 2.85 -21.36 0.12
C ARG A 69 3.55 -22.53 -0.57
#